data_AF-A0A925UFC4-F1
#
_entry.id   AF-A0A925UFC4-F1
#
_cell.length_a   1.000
_cell.length_b   1.000
_cell.length_c   1.000
_cell.angle_alpha   90.00
_cell.angle_beta   90.00
_cell.angle_gamma   90.00
#
_symmetry.space_group_name_H-M   'P 1'
#
loop_
_entity.id
_entity.type
_entity.pdbx_description
1 polymer ?
#
loop_
_entity_poly.entity_id
_entity_poly.type
_entity_poly.pdbx_seq_one_letter_code
_entity_poly.pdbx_strand_id
1 'polypeptide(L)' 'AIVKAAKTGKIGDGKIFVTAIEQVIRIRTGETNDEAV' A
#
# COMPACT_ATOMS: atom_id res chain seq x y z
N ALA A 1 -7.06 -7.37 -0.97
CA ALA A 1 -6.55 -8.42 -1.88
C ALA A 1 -5.32 -9.16 -1.32
N ILE A 2 -4.26 -8.44 -0.92
CA ILE A 2 -2.96 -9.01 -0.49
C ILE A 2 -3.09 -10.09 0.60
N VAL A 3 -3.76 -9.80 1.73
CA VAL A 3 -3.91 -10.76 2.84
C VAL A 3 -4.61 -12.05 2.40
N LYS A 4 -5.71 -11.94 1.65
CA LYS A 4 -6.47 -13.10 1.19
C LYS A 4 -5.64 -13.97 0.22
N ALA A 5 -4.81 -13.34 -0.62
CA ALA A 5 -3.95 -14.05 -1.55
C ALA A 5 -2.75 -14.71 -0.87
N ALA A 6 -2.18 -14.08 0.16
CA ALA A 6 -0.98 -14.55 0.84
C ALA A 6 -1.25 -15.55 1.99
N LYS A 7 -2.47 -15.59 2.54
CA LYS A 7 -2.82 -16.41 3.71
C LYS A 7 -2.96 -17.89 3.34
N THR A 8 -2.04 -18.73 3.81
CA THR A 8 -2.13 -20.20 3.70
C THR A 8 -2.63 -20.86 4.99
N GLY A 9 -2.65 -20.13 6.11
CA GLY A 9 -3.03 -20.63 7.42
C GLY A 9 -1.89 -21.34 8.16
N LYS A 10 -0.68 -21.32 7.62
CA LYS A 10 0.51 -21.94 8.21
C LYS A 10 1.41 -20.88 8.84
N ILE A 11 2.25 -21.31 9.79
CA ILE A 11 3.31 -20.46 10.33
C ILE A 11 4.21 -20.06 9.16
N GLY A 12 4.48 -18.76 9.04
CA GLY A 12 5.31 -18.22 7.96
C GLY A 12 4.56 -17.50 6.85
N ASP A 13 3.23 -17.31 6.94
CA ASP A 13 2.43 -16.49 6.00
C ASP A 13 2.91 -15.03 5.84
N GLY A 14 3.86 -14.59 6.67
CA GLY A 14 4.56 -13.32 6.55
C GLY A 14 3.98 -12.22 7.42
N LYS A 15 4.35 -10.97 7.11
CA LYS A 15 3.91 -9.77 7.82
C LYS A 15 3.63 -8.66 6.81
N ILE A 16 2.68 -7.80 7.13
CA ILE A 16 2.43 -6.55 6.40
C ILE A 16 2.74 -5.41 7.35
N PHE A 17 3.56 -4.48 6.90
CA PHE A 17 3.86 -3.25 7.60
C PHE A 17 3.21 -2.10 6.86
N VAL A 18 2.61 -1.18 7.61
CA VAL A 18 2.03 0.05 7.08
C VAL A 18 2.81 1.20 7.69
N THR A 19 3.34 2.06 6.84
CA THR A 19 4.01 3.31 7.24
C THR A 19 3.21 4.48 6.69
N ALA A 20 3.17 5.57 7.44
CA ALA A 20 2.55 6.80 6.96
C ALA A 20 3.34 7.35 5.77
N ILE A 21 2.62 7.88 4.78
CA ILE A 21 3.18 8.71 3.72
C ILE A 21 2.66 10.12 3.95
N GLU A 22 3.58 11.08 4.06
CA GLU A 22 3.24 12.47 4.35
C GLU A 22 2.72 13.23 3.12
N GLN A 23 3.21 12.88 1.92
CA GLN A 23 2.83 13.55 0.67
C GLN A 23 2.95 12.63 -0.54
N VAL A 24 1.99 12.73 -1.47
CA VAL A 24 2.01 12.06 -2.78
C VAL A 24 1.88 13.11 -3.88
N ILE A 25 2.64 12.97 -4.98
CA ILE A 25 2.57 13.88 -6.14
C ILE A 25 2.50 13.05 -7.43
N ARG A 26 1.50 13.30 -8.27
CA ARG A 26 1.40 12.67 -9.60
C ARG A 26 2.23 13.47 -10.60
N ILE A 27 3.37 12.92 -11.03
CA ILE A 27 4.33 13.60 -11.95
C ILE A 27 3.66 14.14 -13.22
N ARG A 28 2.68 13.42 -13.78
CA ARG A 28 2.04 13.79 -15.06
C ARG A 28 1.13 15.02 -14.95
N THR A 29 0.50 15.26 -13.81
CA THR A 29 -0.56 16.27 -13.64
C THR A 29 -0.22 17.32 -12.58
N GLY A 30 0.72 17.03 -11.67
CA GLY A 30 1.03 17.87 -10.52
C GLY A 30 0.04 17.74 -9.36
N GLU A 31 -0.97 16.87 -9.48
CA GLU A 31 -1.95 16.60 -8.42
C GLU A 31 -1.26 16.08 -7.15
N THR A 32 -1.83 16.39 -5.99
CA THR A 32 -1.27 16.04 -4.68
C THR A 32 -2.21 15.17 -3.86
N ASN A 33 -1.65 14.31 -3.02
CA ASN A 33 -2.35 13.49 -2.03
C ASN A 33 -3.51 12.70 -2.66
N ASP A 34 -4.74 12.89 -2.19
CA ASP A 34 -5.90 12.11 -2.66
C ASP A 34 -6.16 12.26 -4.16
N GLU A 35 -5.88 13.43 -4.74
CA GLU A 35 -6.00 13.66 -6.19
C GLU A 35 -4.92 12.91 -6.98
N ALA A 36 -3.80 12.58 -6.32
CA ALA A 36 -2.67 11.89 -6.94
C ALA A 36 -2.81 10.34 -6.95
N VAL A 37 -3.79 9.79 -6.24
CA VAL A 37 -4.03 8.33 -6.09
C VAL A 37 -4.99 7.79 -7.15
#